data_AF-A0A6N2DM36-F1
#
_entry.id   AF-A0A6N2DM36-F1
#
_cell.length_a   1.000
_cell.length_b   1.000
_cell.length_c   1.000
_cell.angle_alpha   90.00
_cell.angle_beta   90.00
_cell.angle_gamma   90.00
#
_symmetry.space_group_name_H-M   'P 1'
#
loop_
_entity.id
_entity.type
_entity.pdbx_description
1 polymer ?
#
loop_
_entity_poly.entity_id
_entity_poly.type
_entity_poly.pdbx_seq_one_letter_code
_entity_poly.pdbx_strand_id
1 'polypeptide(L)'
;MRADPFIVKAEQLWAEHRCDAPLEQWSIGNETYSAALDDTDEALGRVYGIPTPIGFDLEWYANAPPVALVDERGTGERGFQQDGVIHGVVELAGRRPHELVEVPARRWRRWAPVGTPLGPLRLPEARAHTGIRAPFAFPDGTSVDWVLTSDGWCSRHR
;
A
#
# COMPACT_ATOMS: atom_id res chain seq x y z
N MET A 1 -1.16 6.92 38.81
CA MET A 1 -1.45 6.06 37.65
C MET A 1 -2.14 4.80 38.18
N ARG A 2 -3.35 4.45 37.70
CA ARG A 2 -4.12 3.32 38.23
C ARG A 2 -3.60 2.01 37.59
N ALA A 3 -3.19 1.05 38.41
CA ALA A 3 -2.74 -0.27 38.00
C ALA A 3 -3.89 -1.27 38.20
N ASP A 4 -4.39 -1.82 37.09
CA ASP A 4 -5.38 -2.90 37.05
C ASP A 4 -4.75 -4.06 36.27
N PRO A 5 -4.68 -5.28 36.83
CA PRO A 5 -4.04 -6.43 36.19
C PRO A 5 -4.74 -6.94 34.92
N PHE A 6 -5.92 -6.41 34.56
CA PHE A 6 -6.64 -6.74 33.33
C PHE A 6 -6.58 -5.64 32.25
N ILE A 7 -5.88 -4.54 32.52
CA ILE A 7 -5.61 -3.52 31.52
C ILE A 7 -4.37 -3.90 30.71
N VAL A 8 -4.57 -4.36 29.48
CA VAL A 8 -3.53 -4.37 28.44
C VAL A 8 -3.59 -3.01 27.73
N LYS A 9 -2.62 -2.14 28.01
CA LYS A 9 -2.39 -0.95 27.18
C LYS A 9 -1.38 -1.34 26.11
N ALA A 10 -1.81 -1.38 24.85
CA ALA A 10 -0.87 -1.51 23.74
C ALA A 10 -0.07 -0.21 23.61
N GLU A 11 1.25 -0.31 23.47
CA GLU A 11 2.11 0.83 23.15
C GLU A 11 1.82 1.28 21.70
N GLN A 12 1.65 2.60 21.53
CA GLN A 12 1.99 3.42 20.36
C GLN A 12 1.84 2.78 18.97
N LEU A 13 0.64 2.30 18.62
CA LEU A 13 0.30 2.04 17.22
C LEU A 13 -0.14 3.35 16.58
N TRP A 14 0.61 3.85 15.60
CA TRP A 14 0.22 5.02 14.83
C TRP A 14 0.54 4.84 13.36
N ALA A 15 -0.22 5.53 12.52
CA ALA A 15 0.05 5.68 11.11
C ALA A 15 -0.37 7.11 10.72
N GLU A 16 0.45 7.77 9.94
CA GLU A 16 0.19 9.10 9.41
C GLU A 16 0.46 9.09 7.90
N HIS A 17 -0.40 9.79 7.18
CA HIS A 17 -0.18 10.14 5.78
C HIS A 17 -0.47 11.62 5.64
N ARG A 18 0.59 12.43 5.64
CA ARG A 18 0.50 13.89 5.66
C ARG A 18 0.75 14.45 4.27
N CYS A 19 -0.06 15.43 3.88
CA CYS A 19 0.17 16.20 2.68
C CYS A 19 1.03 17.42 3.03
N ASP A 20 2.32 17.39 2.73
CA ASP A 20 3.22 18.53 2.97
C ASP A 20 3.04 19.60 1.90
N ALA A 21 2.97 19.16 0.63
CA ALA A 21 2.74 20.02 -0.51
C ALA A 21 1.80 19.32 -1.51
N PRO A 22 0.61 19.87 -1.81
CA PRO A 22 -0.35 19.22 -2.69
C PRO A 22 0.24 18.92 -4.07
N LEU A 23 0.10 17.66 -4.50
CA LEU A 23 0.64 17.15 -5.77
C LEU A 23 2.18 17.19 -5.88
N GLU A 24 2.88 17.45 -4.78
CA GLU A 24 4.34 17.61 -4.77
C GLU A 24 5.00 16.68 -3.73
N GLN A 25 4.54 16.68 -2.47
CA GLN A 25 5.18 15.93 -1.39
C GLN A 25 4.18 15.33 -0.40
N TRP A 26 4.49 14.12 0.08
CA TRP A 26 3.79 13.43 1.16
C TRP A 26 4.76 12.72 2.11
N SER A 27 4.65 12.99 3.42
CA SER A 27 5.19 12.15 4.48
C SER A 27 4.26 10.98 4.80
N ILE A 28 4.82 9.78 4.91
CA ILE A 28 4.13 8.53 5.22
C ILE A 28 4.88 7.87 6.38
N GLY A 29 4.26 7.85 7.55
CA GLY A 29 4.86 7.33 8.77
C GLY A 29 4.00 6.24 9.39
N ASN A 30 4.62 5.23 10.00
CA ASN A 30 3.95 4.37 10.96
C ASN A 30 4.92 3.71 11.94
N GLU A 31 4.35 3.28 13.06
CA GLU A 31 4.92 2.27 13.94
C GLU A 31 3.77 1.32 14.32
N THR A 32 3.86 0.06 13.92
CA THR A 32 2.78 -0.91 14.15
C THR A 32 3.26 -2.35 14.19
N TYR A 33 2.31 -3.29 14.29
CA TYR A 33 2.54 -4.71 14.06
C TYR A 33 1.83 -5.16 12.78
N SER A 34 2.52 -5.97 11.99
CA SER A 34 1.97 -6.70 10.84
C SER A 34 1.89 -8.20 11.17
N ALA A 35 1.13 -8.96 10.40
CA ALA A 35 1.16 -10.43 10.46
C ALA A 35 2.18 -10.94 9.42
N ALA A 36 3.25 -11.57 9.87
CA ALA A 36 4.14 -12.32 8.98
C ALA A 36 3.48 -13.65 8.61
N LEU A 37 3.24 -13.83 7.31
CA LEU A 37 2.58 -15.01 6.72
C LEU A 37 3.61 -15.91 6.04
N ASP A 38 3.35 -17.21 6.06
CA ASP A 38 4.20 -18.21 5.38
C ASP A 38 3.86 -18.31 3.87
N ASP A 39 2.57 -18.15 3.52
CA ASP A 39 2.08 -18.08 2.14
C ASP A 39 1.28 -16.80 1.91
N THR A 40 1.58 -16.11 0.80
CA THR A 40 0.84 -14.94 0.33
C THR A 40 -0.67 -15.18 0.18
N ASP A 41 -1.12 -16.38 -0.21
CA ASP A 41 -2.56 -16.68 -0.38
C ASP A 41 -3.32 -16.65 0.96
N GLU A 42 -2.64 -16.76 2.12
CA GLU A 42 -3.26 -16.62 3.45
C GLU A 42 -3.81 -15.21 3.71
N ALA A 43 -3.33 -14.20 2.98
CA ALA A 43 -3.82 -12.83 3.03
C ALA A 43 -5.29 -12.69 2.60
N LEU A 44 -5.81 -13.66 1.83
CA LEU A 44 -7.23 -13.72 1.43
C LEU A 44 -8.13 -14.37 2.50
N GLY A 45 -7.53 -14.96 3.54
CA GLY A 45 -8.22 -15.68 4.60
C GLY A 45 -8.33 -14.86 5.89
N ARG A 46 -8.07 -15.52 7.02
CA ARG A 46 -8.13 -14.88 8.36
C ARG A 46 -6.85 -14.14 8.74
N VAL A 47 -5.78 -14.29 7.96
CA VAL A 47 -4.50 -13.60 8.17
C VAL A 47 -3.88 -13.92 9.54
N TYR A 48 -3.90 -15.21 9.91
CA TYR A 48 -3.25 -15.67 11.15
C TYR A 48 -1.77 -15.89 10.90
N GLY A 49 -0.96 -14.91 11.29
CA GLY A 49 0.50 -14.95 11.19
C GLY A 49 1.20 -14.59 12.48
N ILE A 50 2.53 -14.48 12.42
CA ILE A 50 3.36 -14.06 13.56
C ILE A 50 3.27 -12.53 13.68
N PRO A 51 2.80 -11.97 14.81
CA PRO A 51 2.82 -10.52 15.03
C PRO A 51 4.26 -10.01 14.96
N THR A 52 4.54 -9.18 13.97
CA THR A 52 5.89 -8.69 13.65
C THR A 52 5.89 -7.17 13.64
N PRO A 53 6.65 -6.51 14.55
CA PRO A 53 6.79 -5.07 14.52
C PRO A 53 7.35 -4.59 13.18
N ILE A 54 6.70 -3.58 12.63
CA ILE A 54 7.08 -2.89 11.40
C ILE A 54 6.97 -1.38 11.61
N GLY A 55 7.96 -0.65 11.11
CA GLY A 55 7.95 0.80 11.04
C GLY A 55 8.29 1.26 9.64
N PHE A 56 7.72 2.38 9.24
CA PHE A 56 8.16 3.10 8.06
C PHE A 56 8.15 4.60 8.33
N ASP A 57 9.19 5.27 7.85
CA ASP A 57 9.30 6.73 7.81
C ASP A 57 9.75 7.08 6.40
N LEU A 58 8.79 7.52 5.59
CA LEU A 58 8.93 7.63 4.15
C LEU A 58 8.48 9.00 3.65
N GLU A 59 9.23 9.52 2.69
CA GLU A 59 8.94 10.77 2.00
C GLU A 59 8.73 10.47 0.51
N TRP A 60 7.56 10.78 0.00
CA TRP A 60 7.24 10.66 -1.43
C TRP A 60 7.26 12.02 -2.10
N TYR A 61 7.94 12.12 -3.24
CA TYR A 61 8.03 13.33 -4.06
C TYR A 61 7.54 13.06 -5.48
N ALA A 62 6.69 13.94 -6.00
CA ALA A 62 6.28 13.91 -7.39
C ALA A 62 7.46 14.24 -8.32
N ASN A 63 7.62 13.48 -9.40
CA ASN A 63 8.54 13.80 -10.50
C ASN A 63 7.83 13.98 -11.84
N ALA A 64 6.50 13.81 -11.86
CA ALA A 64 5.65 14.03 -13.02
C ALA A 64 4.31 14.69 -12.61
N PRO A 65 3.63 15.38 -13.56
CA PRO A 65 2.26 15.84 -13.35
C PRO A 65 1.28 14.68 -13.12
N PRO A 66 0.16 14.89 -12.41
CA PRO A 66 -0.87 13.88 -12.27
C PRO A 66 -1.54 13.57 -13.62
N VAL A 67 -1.80 12.29 -13.88
CA VAL A 67 -2.51 11.79 -15.05
C VAL A 67 -3.89 11.30 -14.60
N ALA A 68 -4.95 11.84 -15.21
CA ALA A 68 -6.32 11.48 -14.89
C ALA A 68 -6.58 9.97 -15.12
N LEU A 69 -7.29 9.36 -14.17
CA LEU A 69 -7.84 8.01 -14.30
C LEU A 69 -9.25 8.14 -14.85
N VAL A 70 -9.45 7.73 -16.11
CA VAL A 70 -10.77 7.71 -16.75
C VAL A 70 -11.40 6.33 -16.63
N ASP A 71 -12.73 6.27 -16.59
CA ASP A 71 -13.44 4.99 -16.70
C ASP A 71 -13.26 4.35 -18.09
N GLU A 72 -13.64 3.08 -18.23
CA GLU A 72 -13.49 2.31 -19.49
C GLU A 72 -14.21 2.95 -20.68
N ARG A 73 -15.21 3.77 -20.41
CA ARG A 73 -15.97 4.50 -21.43
C ARG A 73 -15.32 5.84 -21.78
N GLY A 74 -14.31 6.26 -21.03
CA GLY A 74 -13.65 7.57 -21.16
C GLY A 74 -14.55 8.73 -20.73
N THR A 75 -15.65 8.47 -20.02
CA THR A 75 -16.75 9.43 -19.84
C THR A 75 -16.68 10.23 -18.53
N GLY A 76 -15.76 9.90 -17.63
CA GLY A 76 -15.56 10.66 -16.41
C GLY A 76 -14.27 10.33 -15.68
N GLU A 77 -13.64 11.37 -15.12
CA GLU A 77 -12.49 11.24 -14.23
C GLU A 77 -12.91 10.62 -12.89
N ARG A 78 -12.28 9.50 -12.55
CA ARG A 78 -12.50 8.73 -11.31
C ARG A 78 -11.29 8.77 -10.38
N GLY A 79 -10.32 9.63 -10.69
CA GLY A 79 -9.06 9.66 -9.97
C GLY A 79 -7.95 10.32 -10.76
N PHE A 80 -6.76 10.24 -10.18
CA PHE A 80 -5.50 10.43 -10.89
C PHE A 80 -4.45 9.45 -10.39
N GLN A 81 -3.45 9.20 -11.22
CA GLN A 81 -2.17 8.62 -10.83
C GLN A 81 -1.07 9.66 -10.97
N GLN A 82 -0.01 9.54 -10.19
CA GLN A 82 1.14 10.43 -10.27
C GLN A 82 2.41 9.63 -10.01
N ASP A 83 3.36 9.74 -10.92
CA ASP A 83 4.69 9.16 -10.77
C ASP A 83 5.55 10.04 -9.86
N GLY A 84 6.44 9.38 -9.13
CA GLY A 84 7.31 10.01 -8.17
C GLY A 84 8.43 9.09 -7.71
N VAL A 85 9.09 9.49 -6.64
CA VAL A 85 10.15 8.75 -5.98
C VAL A 85 9.88 8.71 -4.48
N ILE A 86 10.37 7.67 -3.81
CA ILE A 86 10.28 7.53 -2.36
C ILE A 86 11.68 7.46 -1.74
N HIS A 87 11.82 8.15 -0.62
CA HIS A 87 13.00 8.13 0.23
C HIS A 87 12.58 7.69 1.63
N GLY A 88 13.54 7.19 2.41
CA GLY A 88 13.33 6.92 3.84
C GLY A 88 13.70 5.49 4.21
N VAL A 89 13.05 4.97 5.24
CA VAL A 89 13.41 3.67 5.82
C VAL A 89 12.17 2.82 6.08
N VAL A 90 12.32 1.52 5.82
CA VAL A 90 11.39 0.49 6.28
C VAL A 90 12.12 -0.41 7.27
N GLU A 91 11.57 -0.57 8.46
CA GLU A 91 12.11 -1.37 9.53
C GLU A 91 11.20 -2.57 9.79
N LEU A 92 11.78 -3.76 9.87
CA LEU A 92 11.09 -4.98 10.26
C LEU A 92 11.88 -5.64 11.38
N ALA A 93 11.20 -6.00 12.47
CA ALA A 93 11.87 -6.59 13.63
C ALA A 93 12.73 -7.80 13.24
N GLY A 94 13.96 -7.83 13.75
CA GLY A 94 14.93 -8.89 13.44
C GLY A 94 15.59 -8.79 12.06
N ARG A 95 15.34 -7.72 11.29
CA ARG A 95 15.99 -7.46 10.00
C ARG A 95 16.76 -6.15 10.05
N ARG A 96 17.73 -6.01 9.15
CA ARG A 96 18.41 -4.73 8.92
C ARG A 96 17.40 -3.74 8.33
N PRO A 97 17.37 -2.47 8.79
CA PRO A 97 16.58 -1.42 8.15
C PRO A 97 16.86 -1.36 6.64
N HIS A 98 15.79 -1.24 5.86
CA HIS A 98 15.86 -1.12 4.42
C HIS A 98 15.72 0.34 4.02
N GLU A 99 16.83 0.94 3.60
CA GLU A 99 16.88 2.33 3.16
C GLU A 99 16.46 2.44 1.69
N LEU A 100 15.55 3.37 1.42
CA LEU A 100 15.08 3.73 0.10
C LEU A 100 15.69 5.10 -0.25
N VAL A 101 16.37 5.16 -1.39
CA VAL A 101 16.96 6.39 -1.91
C VAL A 101 16.49 6.56 -3.34
N GLU A 102 15.60 7.53 -3.55
CA GLU A 102 15.06 7.87 -4.86
C GLU A 102 14.46 6.67 -5.61
N VAL A 103 13.76 5.80 -4.86
CA VAL A 103 13.19 4.57 -5.44
C VAL A 103 11.92 4.93 -6.22
N PRO A 104 11.73 4.45 -7.46
CA PRO A 104 10.52 4.74 -8.23
C PRO A 104 9.25 4.36 -7.48
N ALA A 105 8.28 5.27 -7.45
CA ALA A 105 7.04 5.11 -6.73
C ALA A 105 5.87 5.72 -7.50
N ARG A 106 4.66 5.25 -7.21
CA ARG A 106 3.43 5.75 -7.82
C ARG A 106 2.36 5.97 -6.76
N ARG A 107 1.70 7.12 -6.84
CA ARG A 107 0.57 7.47 -6.00
C ARG A 107 -0.71 7.47 -6.82
N TRP A 108 -1.77 6.88 -6.28
CA TRP A 108 -3.11 6.97 -6.84
C TRP A 108 -4.04 7.67 -5.86
N ARG A 109 -4.90 8.54 -6.38
CA ARG A 109 -6.07 9.04 -5.66
C ARG A 109 -7.29 8.71 -6.49
N ARG A 110 -8.24 7.98 -5.92
CA ARG A 110 -9.47 7.55 -6.60
C ARG A 110 -10.69 8.05 -5.85
N TRP A 111 -11.76 8.33 -6.58
CA TRP A 111 -13.04 8.72 -6.03
C TRP A 111 -14.18 8.13 -6.86
N ALA A 112 -15.32 7.92 -6.21
CA ALA A 112 -16.55 7.50 -6.84
C ALA A 112 -17.74 8.20 -6.16
N PRO A 113 -18.88 8.32 -6.85
CA PRO A 113 -20.12 8.73 -6.22
C PRO A 113 -20.44 7.85 -5.00
N VAL A 114 -21.13 8.42 -4.02
CA VAL A 114 -21.58 7.69 -2.83
C VAL A 114 -22.38 6.45 -3.26
N GLY A 115 -22.07 5.29 -2.67
CA GLY A 115 -22.72 4.02 -2.98
C GLY A 115 -22.17 3.30 -4.23
N THR A 116 -21.20 3.88 -4.94
CA THR A 116 -20.51 3.21 -6.06
C THR A 116 -19.18 2.63 -5.58
N PRO A 117 -18.96 1.30 -5.68
CA PRO A 117 -17.66 0.71 -5.37
C PRO A 117 -16.56 1.28 -6.29
N LEU A 118 -15.36 1.52 -5.74
CA LEU A 118 -14.19 1.92 -6.53
C LEU A 118 -13.70 0.79 -7.45
N GLY A 119 -13.92 -0.46 -7.05
CA GLY A 119 -13.42 -1.65 -7.73
C GLY A 119 -11.89 -1.75 -7.76
N PRO A 120 -11.36 -2.80 -8.42
CA PRO A 120 -9.94 -2.98 -8.59
C PRO A 120 -9.32 -1.91 -9.50
N LEU A 121 -8.07 -1.54 -9.22
CA LEU A 121 -7.28 -0.76 -10.16
C LEU A 121 -6.86 -1.68 -11.31
N ARG A 122 -7.06 -1.24 -12.56
CA ARG A 122 -6.55 -1.96 -13.74
C ARG A 122 -5.04 -1.75 -13.82
N LEU A 123 -4.29 -2.82 -13.70
CA LEU A 123 -2.84 -2.85 -13.85
C LEU A 123 -2.47 -3.64 -15.11
N PRO A 124 -1.27 -3.44 -15.68
CA PRO A 124 -0.75 -4.30 -16.73
C PRO A 124 -0.68 -5.75 -16.25
N GLU A 125 -0.91 -6.71 -17.15
CA GLU A 125 -0.79 -8.13 -16.83
C GLU A 125 0.68 -8.55 -16.72
N ALA A 126 1.04 -9.25 -15.64
CA ALA A 126 2.34 -9.86 -15.51
C ALA A 126 2.43 -11.16 -16.32
N ARG A 127 3.51 -11.34 -17.09
CA ARG A 127 3.83 -12.60 -17.79
C ARG A 127 5.13 -13.18 -17.22
N ALA A 128 5.11 -14.48 -16.87
CA ALA A 128 6.29 -15.22 -16.41
C ALA A 128 7.16 -14.45 -15.38
N HIS A 129 6.55 -14.00 -14.28
CA HIS A 129 7.21 -13.19 -13.26
C HIS A 129 7.74 -14.03 -12.09
N THR A 130 8.77 -13.51 -11.42
CA THR A 130 9.27 -14.01 -10.12
C THR A 130 9.04 -12.99 -9.00
N GLY A 131 8.24 -11.95 -9.27
CA GLY A 131 7.96 -10.86 -8.34
C GLY A 131 7.19 -11.31 -7.09
N ILE A 132 7.30 -10.52 -6.03
CA ILE A 132 6.57 -10.73 -4.77
C ILE A 132 5.08 -10.47 -5.01
N ARG A 133 4.25 -11.42 -4.58
CA ARG A 133 2.79 -11.31 -4.66
C ARG A 133 2.21 -10.52 -3.49
N ALA A 134 1.14 -9.80 -3.76
CA ALA A 134 0.32 -9.08 -2.79
C ALA A 134 -1.17 -9.29 -3.11
N PRO A 135 -1.73 -10.47 -2.80
CA PRO A 135 -3.15 -10.72 -2.98
C PRO A 135 -3.97 -10.04 -1.87
N PHE A 136 -5.13 -9.49 -2.23
CA PHE A 136 -6.07 -8.92 -1.26
C PHE A 136 -7.51 -8.94 -1.79
N ALA A 137 -8.46 -8.88 -0.87
CA ALA A 137 -9.89 -8.84 -1.16
C ALA A 137 -10.48 -7.46 -0.86
N PHE A 138 -11.37 -7.00 -1.73
CA PHE A 138 -12.22 -5.84 -1.53
C PHE A 138 -13.44 -6.21 -0.67
N PRO A 139 -14.10 -5.21 -0.02
CA PRO A 139 -15.30 -5.47 0.77
C PRO A 139 -16.47 -6.12 0.02
N ASP A 140 -16.50 -6.01 -1.31
CA ASP A 140 -17.51 -6.64 -2.19
C ASP A 140 -17.18 -8.10 -2.54
N GLY A 141 -16.10 -8.67 -2.00
CA GLY A 141 -15.65 -10.03 -2.27
C GLY A 141 -14.79 -10.18 -3.53
N THR A 142 -14.62 -9.11 -4.32
CA THR A 142 -13.65 -9.11 -5.43
C THR A 142 -12.26 -9.29 -4.86
N SER A 143 -11.47 -10.20 -5.42
CA SER A 143 -10.05 -10.34 -5.07
C SER A 143 -9.17 -9.96 -6.25
N VAL A 144 -8.00 -9.41 -5.92
CA VAL A 144 -6.93 -9.18 -6.88
C VAL A 144 -5.65 -9.83 -6.37
N ASP A 145 -4.80 -10.22 -7.30
CA ASP A 145 -3.46 -10.70 -7.03
C ASP A 145 -2.50 -9.79 -7.77
N TRP A 146 -1.84 -8.92 -7.01
CA TRP A 146 -0.84 -8.01 -7.57
C TRP A 146 0.55 -8.59 -7.41
N VAL A 147 1.43 -8.23 -8.33
CA VAL A 147 2.83 -8.59 -8.27
C VAL A 147 3.69 -7.38 -8.57
N LEU A 148 4.75 -7.21 -7.76
CA LEU A 148 5.77 -6.21 -8.01
C LEU A 148 6.83 -6.79 -8.96
N THR A 149 6.94 -6.22 -10.16
CA THR A 149 7.97 -6.52 -11.16
C THR A 149 9.01 -5.40 -11.22
N SER A 150 10.06 -5.57 -12.04
CA SER A 150 11.01 -4.49 -12.32
C SER A 150 10.37 -3.25 -12.94
N ASP A 151 9.25 -3.44 -13.65
CA ASP A 151 8.52 -2.36 -14.33
C ASP A 151 7.38 -1.79 -13.44
N GLY A 152 7.31 -2.26 -12.19
CA GLY A 152 6.32 -1.84 -11.20
C GLY A 152 5.20 -2.86 -10.98
N TRP A 153 4.07 -2.37 -10.46
CA TRP A 153 2.93 -3.20 -10.09
C TRP A 153 2.14 -3.70 -11.30
N CYS A 154 1.91 -5.01 -11.34
CA CYS A 154 1.14 -5.70 -12.36
C CYS A 154 0.04 -6.55 -11.72
N SER A 155 -1.01 -6.87 -12.48
CA SER A 155 -2.00 -7.88 -12.10
C SER A 155 -1.57 -9.27 -12.56
N ARG A 156 -1.79 -10.27 -11.71
CA ARG A 156 -1.70 -11.68 -12.05
C ARG A 156 -3.11 -12.25 -12.24
N HIS A 157 -3.37 -12.83 -13.40
CA HIS A 157 -4.56 -13.67 -13.58
C HIS A 157 -4.25 -15.09 -13.10
N ARG A 158 -5.17 -15.67 -12.32
CA ARG A 158 -5.09 -17.07 -11.88
C ARG A 158 -5.44 -18.01 -13.02
#